data_AF-A0A1H5X9I4-F1
#
_entry.id   AF-A0A1H5X9I4-F1
#
_cell.length_a   1.000
_cell.length_b   1.000
_cell.length_c   1.000
_cell.angle_alpha   90.00
_cell.angle_beta   90.00
_cell.angle_gamma   90.00
#
_symmetry.space_group_name_H-M   'P 1'
#
loop_
_entity.id
_entity.type
_entity.pdbx_description
1 polymer ?
#
loop_
_entity_poly.entity_id
_entity_poly.type
_entity_poly.pdbx_seq_one_letter_code
_entity_poly.pdbx_strand_id
1 'polypeptide(L)'
;MAPKTNAERQRDYRARQKAEGEGAHRLNTWLASGAHLALSRLAAHRGMTRRETLERLILAADRQAAAGLSDEAFEAYRLGGDGEAQP
;
A
#
# COMPACT_ATOMS: atom_id res chain seq x y z
N MET A 1 12.93 9.81 26.39
CA MET A 1 11.54 9.55 25.96
C MET A 1 11.27 8.06 26.12
N ALA A 2 10.26 7.66 26.91
CA ALA A 2 9.94 6.26 27.11
C ALA A 2 9.40 5.62 25.80
N PRO A 3 9.73 4.35 25.50
CA PRO A 3 9.18 3.68 24.33
C PRO A 3 7.66 3.52 24.48
N LYS A 4 6.91 3.86 23.42
CA LYS A 4 5.45 3.72 23.41
C LYS A 4 5.04 2.28 23.71
N THR A 5 4.11 2.10 24.63
CA THR A 5 3.47 0.83 24.93
C THR A 5 2.64 0.32 23.75
N ASN A 6 2.35 -0.98 23.71
CA ASN A 6 1.46 -1.56 22.68
C ASN A 6 0.10 -0.85 22.64
N ALA A 7 -0.45 -0.49 23.80
CA ALA A 7 -1.72 0.20 23.92
C ALA A 7 -1.69 1.61 23.30
N GLU A 8 -0.60 2.35 23.51
CA GLU A 8 -0.38 3.68 22.90
C GLU A 8 -0.21 3.58 21.38
N ARG A 9 0.52 2.57 20.90
CA ARG A 9 0.62 2.29 19.45
C ARG A 9 -0.75 1.98 18.84
N GLN A 10 -1.57 1.17 19.52
CA GLN A 10 -2.91 0.81 19.05
C GLN A 10 -3.88 2.01 19.10
N ARG A 11 -3.73 2.91 20.07
CA ARG A 11 -4.51 4.14 20.18
C ARG A 11 -4.14 5.12 19.07
N ASP A 12 -2.86 5.32 18.81
CA ASP A 12 -2.36 6.16 17.73
C ASP A 12 -2.76 5.61 16.36
N TYR A 13 -2.71 4.29 16.18
CA TYR A 13 -3.21 3.62 14.97
C TYR A 13 -4.69 3.90 14.74
N ARG A 14 -5.54 3.72 15.76
CA ARG A 14 -6.98 4.00 15.67
C ARG A 14 -7.28 5.48 15.45
N ALA A 15 -6.50 6.38 16.06
CA ALA A 15 -6.63 7.82 15.87
C ALA A 15 -6.29 8.24 14.43
N ARG A 16 -5.24 7.64 13.83
CA ARG A 16 -4.90 7.85 12.40
C ARG A 16 -6.00 7.33 11.48
N GLN A 17 -6.50 6.13 11.75
CA GLN A 17 -7.58 5.51 10.97
C GLN A 17 -8.89 6.31 11.01
N LYS A 18 -9.24 6.88 12.17
CA LYS A 18 -10.44 7.72 12.32
C LYS A 18 -10.30 9.08 11.62
N ALA A 19 -9.07 9.59 11.47
CA ALA A 19 -8.78 10.78 10.67
C ALA A 19 -8.74 10.49 9.15
N GLU A 20 -8.42 9.26 8.75
CA GLU A 20 -8.43 8.77 7.36
C GLU A 20 -9.84 8.40 6.82
N GLY A 21 -10.91 8.74 7.53
CA GLY A 21 -12.30 8.38 7.22
C GLY A 21 -12.83 8.81 5.83
N GLU A 22 -12.05 9.55 5.06
CA GLU A 22 -12.33 9.93 3.66
C GLU A 22 -11.41 9.26 2.61
N GLY A 23 -10.42 8.44 2.99
CA GLY A 23 -9.38 7.97 2.04
C GLY A 23 -8.87 6.52 2.18
N ALA A 24 -9.30 5.75 3.19
CA ALA A 24 -8.85 4.37 3.36
C ALA A 24 -9.87 3.35 2.78
N HIS A 25 -9.45 2.60 1.75
CA HIS A 25 -10.27 1.54 1.14
C HIS A 25 -9.79 0.15 1.57
N ARG A 26 -10.74 -0.77 1.81
CA ARG A 26 -10.44 -2.15 2.21
C ARG A 26 -10.03 -3.00 1.00
N LEU A 27 -8.85 -3.61 1.07
CA LEU A 27 -8.40 -4.62 0.11
C LEU A 27 -8.76 -6.03 0.62
N ASN A 28 -9.74 -6.68 0.00
CA ASN A 28 -10.11 -8.08 0.27
C ASN A 28 -9.45 -8.98 -0.77
N THR A 29 -8.28 -9.56 -0.46
CA THR A 29 -7.61 -10.48 -1.38
C THR A 29 -6.85 -11.58 -0.65
N TRP A 30 -6.71 -12.73 -1.32
CA TRP A 30 -5.88 -13.83 -0.89
C TRP A 30 -4.49 -13.69 -1.51
N LEU A 31 -3.45 -13.86 -0.69
CA LEU A 31 -2.06 -13.83 -1.16
C LEU A 31 -1.50 -15.25 -1.18
N ALA A 32 -0.69 -15.55 -2.20
CA ALA A 32 0.13 -16.75 -2.20
C ALA A 32 1.05 -16.78 -0.95
N SER A 33 1.34 -17.97 -0.43
CA SER A 33 2.11 -18.12 0.82
C SER A 33 3.48 -17.44 0.76
N GLY A 34 4.17 -17.51 -0.38
CA GLY A 34 5.44 -16.82 -0.58
C GLY A 34 5.34 -15.30 -0.43
N ALA A 35 4.31 -14.69 -1.04
CA ALA A 35 4.05 -13.25 -0.93
C ALA A 35 3.69 -12.84 0.50
N HIS A 36 2.89 -13.65 1.20
CA HIS A 36 2.54 -13.42 2.59
C HIS A 36 3.78 -13.39 3.51
N LEU A 37 4.68 -14.37 3.34
CA LEU A 37 5.93 -14.44 4.10
C LEU A 37 6.88 -13.29 3.76
N ALA A 38 7.00 -12.93 2.48
CA ALA A 38 7.80 -11.80 2.05
C ALA A 38 7.31 -10.48 2.64
N LEU A 39 6.00 -10.22 2.60
CA LEU A 39 5.40 -9.03 3.21
C LEU A 39 5.69 -8.96 4.71
N SER A 40 5.63 -10.10 5.40
CA SER A 40 5.90 -10.18 6.84
C SER A 40 7.37 -9.86 7.16
N ARG A 41 8.33 -10.40 6.39
CA ARG A 41 9.76 -10.08 6.55
C ARG A 41 10.07 -8.61 6.25
N LEU A 42 9.51 -8.06 5.18
CA LEU A 42 9.70 -6.66 4.79
C LEU A 42 9.18 -5.70 5.85
N ALA A 43 7.99 -5.97 6.39
CA ALA A 43 7.39 -5.19 7.46
C ALA A 43 8.28 -5.21 8.72
N ALA A 44 8.74 -6.40 9.13
CA ALA A 44 9.61 -6.56 10.28
C ALA A 44 10.96 -5.83 10.10
N HIS A 45 11.61 -6.00 8.95
CA HIS A 45 12.90 -5.38 8.66
C HIS A 45 12.83 -3.84 8.68
N ARG A 46 11.70 -3.27 8.24
CA ARG A 46 11.49 -1.81 8.17
C ARG A 46 10.82 -1.22 9.41
N GLY A 47 10.45 -2.03 10.40
CA GLY A 47 9.71 -1.58 11.59
C GLY A 47 8.32 -1.01 11.28
N MET A 48 7.69 -1.50 10.21
CA MET A 48 6.39 -1.03 9.69
C MET A 48 5.31 -2.08 9.86
N THR A 49 4.04 -1.67 9.75
CA THR A 49 2.95 -2.63 9.63
C THR A 49 2.95 -3.29 8.25
N ARG A 50 2.36 -4.49 8.14
CA ARG A 50 2.14 -5.14 6.82
C ARG A 50 1.28 -4.27 5.90
N ARG A 51 0.30 -3.55 6.45
CA ARG A 51 -0.53 -2.59 5.73
C ARG A 51 0.32 -1.46 5.14
N GLU A 52 1.07 -0.73 5.96
CA GLU A 52 1.92 0.37 5.49
C GLU A 52 2.97 -0.10 4.49
N THR A 53 3.52 -1.31 4.69
CA THR A 53 4.47 -1.91 3.76
C THR A 53 3.80 -2.16 2.40
N LEU A 54 2.59 -2.71 2.40
CA LEU A 54 1.83 -2.97 1.18
C LEU A 54 1.44 -1.66 0.47
N GLU A 55 0.94 -0.66 1.20
CA GLU A 55 0.61 0.66 0.65
C GLU A 55 1.83 1.32 -0.02
N ARG A 56 2.99 1.27 0.64
CA ARG A 56 4.24 1.82 0.08
C ARG A 56 4.69 1.08 -1.18
N LEU A 57 4.56 -0.24 -1.21
CA LEU A 57 4.90 -1.04 -2.38
C LEU A 57 3.98 -0.70 -3.57
N ILE A 58 2.68 -0.60 -3.33
CA ILE A 58 1.68 -0.24 -4.35
C ILE A 58 1.99 1.15 -4.91
N LEU A 59 2.14 2.16 -4.06
CA LEU A 59 2.42 3.53 -4.49
C LEU A 59 3.78 3.69 -5.18
N ALA A 60 4.77 2.88 -4.81
CA ALA A 60 6.07 2.88 -5.49
C ALA A 60 5.96 2.28 -6.89
N ALA A 61 5.25 1.16 -7.03
CA ALA A 61 5.00 0.51 -8.31
C ALA A 61 4.17 1.41 -9.24
N ASP A 62 3.11 2.05 -8.71
CA ASP A 62 2.28 3.00 -9.45
C ASP A 62 3.08 4.19 -10.00
N ARG A 63 3.91 4.83 -9.16
CA ARG A 63 4.81 5.90 -9.61
C ARG A 63 5.80 5.44 -10.67
N GLN A 64 6.31 4.21 -10.54
CA GLN A 64 7.24 3.65 -11.52
C GLN A 64 6.55 3.36 -12.85
N ALA A 65 5.31 2.87 -12.82
CA ALA A 65 4.51 2.63 -14.02
C ALA A 65 4.13 3.94 -14.72
N ALA A 66 3.80 4.97 -13.94
CA ALA A 66 3.50 6.30 -14.46
C ALA A 66 4.74 7.06 -14.96
N ALA A 67 5.94 6.67 -14.53
CA ALA A 67 7.17 7.36 -14.90
C ALA A 67 7.46 7.17 -16.40
N GLY A 68 7.36 8.27 -17.15
CA GLY A 68 7.63 8.28 -18.59
C GLY A 68 6.40 8.14 -19.48
N LEU A 69 5.19 8.07 -18.92
CA LEU A 69 3.96 8.20 -19.69
C LEU A 69 3.78 9.65 -20.15
N SER A 70 3.25 9.84 -21.37
CA SER A 70 2.68 11.13 -21.76
C SER A 70 1.40 11.40 -20.98
N ASP A 71 0.90 12.63 -21.00
CA ASP A 71 -0.34 12.99 -20.32
C ASP A 71 -1.52 12.13 -20.83
N GLU A 72 -1.59 11.87 -22.14
CA GLU A 72 -2.62 11.01 -22.74
C GLU A 72 -2.49 9.56 -22.28
N ALA A 73 -1.26 9.03 -22.23
CA ALA A 73 -0.99 7.67 -21.80
C ALA A 73 -1.24 7.49 -20.29
N PHE A 74 -0.93 8.51 -19.49
CA PHE A 74 -1.23 8.52 -18.06
C PHE A 74 -2.73 8.57 -17.80
N GLU A 75 -3.48 9.38 -18.54
CA GLU A 75 -4.94 9.41 -18.43
C GLU A 75 -5.59 8.07 -18.79
N ALA A 76 -5.09 7.40 -19.83
CA ALA A 76 -5.53 6.03 -20.17
C ALA A 76 -5.22 5.02 -19.06
N TYR A 77 -4.00 5.07 -18.49
CA TYR A 77 -3.60 4.25 -17.35
C TYR A 77 -4.49 4.49 -16.12
N ARG A 78 -4.77 5.77 -15.80
CA ARG A 78 -5.58 6.19 -14.65
C ARG A 78 -7.05 5.78 -14.76
N LEU A 79 -7.61 5.81 -15.96
CA LEU A 79 -9.01 5.41 -16.22
C LEU A 79 -9.19 3.89 -16.27
N GLY A 80 -8.10 3.11 -16.14
CA GLY A 80 -8.15 1.66 -16.13
C GLY A 80 -8.29 1.06 -17.53
N GLY A 81 -7.76 1.75 -18.55
CA GLY A 81 -7.88 1.47 -19.99
C GLY A 81 -8.32 0.05 -20.33
N ASP A 82 -9.57 -0.08 -20.77
CA ASP A 82 -10.08 -1.33 -21.32
C ASP A 82 -9.25 -1.72 -22.56
N GLY A 83 -8.67 -2.92 -22.53
CA GLY A 83 -8.30 -3.67 -23.73
C GLY A 83 -6.81 -3.89 -23.96
N GLU A 84 -6.36 -5.09 -23.57
CA GLU A 84 -5.29 -5.88 -24.20
C GLU A 84 -3.95 -5.20 -24.52
N ALA A 85 -2.93 -5.54 -23.73
CA ALA A 85 -1.75 -6.25 -24.24
C ALA A 85 -0.81 -6.60 -23.09
N GLN A 86 -0.73 -7.89 -22.75
CA GLN A 86 0.55 -8.47 -22.38
C GLN A 86 0.59 -9.91 -22.91
N PRO A 87 1.66 -10.30 -23.62
CA PRO A 87 1.82 -11.66 -24.15
C PRO A 87 1.92 -12.72 -23.05
#